data_AF-A0A7C9J274-F1
#
_entry.id   AF-A0A7C9J274-F1
#
_cell.length_a   1.000
_cell.length_b   1.000
_cell.length_c   1.000
_cell.angle_alpha   90.00
_cell.angle_beta   90.00
_cell.angle_gamma   90.00
#
_symmetry.space_group_name_H-M   'P 1'
#
loop_
_entity.id
_entity.type
_entity.pdbx_description
1 polymer ?
#
loop_
_entity_poly.entity_id
_entity_poly.type
_entity_poly.pdbx_seq_one_letter_code
_entity_poly.pdbx_strand_id
1 'polypeptide(L)'
;MEVQIVQGRLTEVPTADAKGMERRVFGEFVGPRGELASYAFGWTTGEEPRVARLTVGIGAGNPEGGTFHAMVFENEDGHAFSLTDEPFEQVPEGGPDLTADQARAHADLPFIWWVVDQVMERDQRALWMRHWLLGTHCIQTAEVFDLREPILLISHDAEGGLWQLIGTTNADSRGKIGHLHHAVDTDPTLAEVLDLPPGHTATRPHVGAPWTRHHGYPA
;
A
#
# COMPACT_ATOMS: atom_id res chain seq x y z
N MET A 1 25.36 0.06 -2.63
CA MET A 1 24.26 0.93 -2.15
C MET A 1 23.13 0.00 -1.73
N GLU A 2 22.31 0.34 -0.73
CA GLU A 2 21.09 -0.44 -0.44
C GLU A 2 19.99 -0.07 -1.43
N VAL A 3 18.97 -0.93 -1.56
CA VAL A 3 17.77 -0.61 -2.36
C VAL A 3 17.08 0.62 -1.78
N GLN A 4 16.67 1.54 -2.65
CA GLN A 4 15.92 2.74 -2.26
C GLN A 4 14.60 2.81 -3.00
N ILE A 5 13.53 3.09 -2.26
CA ILE A 5 12.22 3.47 -2.79
C ILE A 5 12.04 4.96 -2.56
N VAL A 6 12.00 5.73 -3.63
CA VAL A 6 11.76 7.18 -3.59
C VAL A 6 10.29 7.42 -3.88
N GLN A 7 9.53 7.73 -2.83
CA GLN A 7 8.10 8.00 -2.96
C GLN A 7 7.88 9.29 -3.76
N GLY A 8 7.24 9.16 -4.92
CA GLY A 8 6.79 10.27 -5.76
C GLY A 8 5.39 10.73 -5.39
N ARG A 9 4.63 11.20 -6.39
CA ARG A 9 3.29 11.75 -6.20
C ARG A 9 2.25 10.70 -5.79
N LEU A 10 1.34 11.08 -4.89
CA LEU A 10 0.04 10.44 -4.69
C LEU A 10 -1.05 11.38 -5.23
N THR A 11 -1.99 10.85 -6.01
CA THR A 11 -3.18 11.56 -6.50
C THR A 11 -4.42 10.83 -6.02
N GLU A 12 -5.39 11.58 -5.53
CA GLU A 12 -6.68 11.08 -5.05
C GLU A 12 -7.80 11.84 -5.78
N VAL A 13 -8.67 11.11 -6.47
CA VAL A 13 -9.79 11.67 -7.23
C VAL A 13 -11.07 10.93 -6.84
N PRO A 14 -12.12 11.62 -6.35
CA PRO A 14 -13.39 10.96 -6.09
C PRO A 14 -13.94 10.28 -7.34
N THR A 15 -14.54 9.09 -7.18
CA THR A 15 -15.23 8.42 -8.28
C THR A 15 -16.37 9.29 -8.82
N ALA A 16 -16.81 9.05 -10.05
CA ALA A 16 -17.86 9.86 -10.68
C ALA A 16 -19.19 9.88 -9.90
N ASP A 17 -19.48 8.83 -9.13
CA ASP A 17 -20.64 8.71 -8.25
C ASP A 17 -20.39 9.17 -6.80
N ALA A 18 -19.17 9.64 -6.51
CA ALA A 18 -18.68 10.08 -5.21
C ALA A 18 -18.81 9.03 -4.08
N LYS A 19 -18.88 7.74 -4.43
CA LYS A 19 -18.93 6.63 -3.45
C LYS A 19 -17.56 6.02 -3.15
N GLY A 20 -16.55 6.40 -3.93
CA GLY A 20 -15.21 5.88 -3.84
C GLY A 20 -14.15 6.96 -4.11
N MET A 21 -12.90 6.53 -4.03
CA MET A 21 -11.72 7.32 -4.30
C MET A 21 -10.80 6.52 -5.22
N GLU A 22 -10.52 7.06 -6.40
CA GLU A 22 -9.47 6.58 -7.27
C GLU A 22 -8.13 7.11 -6.78
N ARG A 23 -7.18 6.20 -6.53
CA ARG A 23 -5.85 6.52 -6.04
C ARG A 23 -4.80 6.10 -7.03
N ARG A 24 -3.85 7.00 -7.30
CA ARG A 24 -2.71 6.78 -8.19
C ARG A 24 -1.44 7.20 -7.50
N VAL A 25 -0.52 6.26 -7.35
CA VAL A 25 0.78 6.43 -6.70
C VAL A 25 1.87 6.31 -7.75
N PHE A 26 2.89 7.16 -7.62
CA PHE A 26 4.11 7.12 -8.42
C PHE A 26 5.32 7.06 -7.49
N GLY A 27 6.41 6.48 -7.98
CA GLY A 27 7.70 6.54 -7.32
C GLY A 27 8.82 5.97 -8.19
N GLU A 28 10.03 6.06 -7.66
CA GLU A 28 11.25 5.57 -8.29
C GLU A 28 11.90 4.50 -7.43
N PHE A 29 12.48 3.52 -8.09
CA PHE A 29 13.28 2.45 -7.51
C PHE A 29 14.75 2.68 -7.90
N VAL A 30 15.65 2.63 -6.91
CA VAL A 30 17.10 2.66 -7.15
C VAL A 30 17.74 1.40 -6.56
N GLY A 31 18.34 0.60 -7.44
CA GLY A 31 19.01 -0.65 -7.13
C GLY A 31 20.42 -0.48 -6.56
N PRO A 32 21.00 -1.55 -5.98
CA PRO A 32 22.27 -1.50 -5.28
C PRO A 32 23.47 -1.19 -6.19
N ARG A 33 23.33 -1.41 -7.51
CA ARG A 33 24.33 -1.10 -8.55
C ARG A 33 23.95 0.13 -9.37
N GLY A 34 22.93 0.88 -8.95
CA GLY A 34 22.42 2.05 -9.66
C GLY A 34 21.41 1.70 -10.75
N GLU A 35 20.83 0.50 -10.74
CA GLU A 35 19.67 0.19 -11.59
C GLU A 35 18.53 1.15 -11.26
N LEU A 36 17.84 1.66 -12.27
CA LEU A 36 16.75 2.62 -12.10
C LEU A 36 15.47 2.05 -12.74
N ALA A 37 14.36 2.16 -12.03
CA ALA A 37 13.03 1.84 -12.54
C ALA A 37 12.02 2.83 -11.97
N SER A 38 11.06 3.23 -12.79
CA SER A 38 9.90 3.98 -12.30
C SER A 38 8.73 3.04 -12.10
N TYR A 39 7.91 3.30 -11.10
CA TYR A 39 6.70 2.52 -10.86
C TYR A 39 5.49 3.41 -10.61
N ALA A 40 4.33 2.85 -10.91
CA ALA A 40 3.05 3.39 -10.52
C ALA A 40 2.13 2.26 -10.05
N PHE A 41 1.27 2.52 -9.08
CA PHE A 41 0.18 1.62 -8.71
C PHE A 41 -1.05 2.39 -8.29
N GLY A 42 -2.22 1.76 -8.38
CA GLY A 42 -3.46 2.41 -8.03
C GLY A 42 -4.61 1.46 -7.76
N TRP A 43 -5.59 1.97 -7.04
CA TRP A 43 -6.79 1.26 -6.65
C TRP A 43 -7.95 2.23 -6.50
N THR A 44 -9.17 1.71 -6.64
CA THR A 44 -10.41 2.47 -6.49
C THR A 44 -11.20 1.93 -5.31
N THR A 45 -11.41 2.74 -4.27
CA THR A 45 -12.28 2.30 -3.17
C THR A 45 -13.75 2.24 -3.62
N GLY A 46 -14.52 1.32 -3.04
CA GLY A 46 -15.92 1.10 -3.42
C GLY A 46 -16.13 0.23 -4.65
N GLU A 47 -15.07 -0.17 -5.36
CA GLU A 47 -15.14 -1.18 -6.42
C GLU A 47 -15.00 -2.60 -5.86
N GLU A 48 -15.82 -3.50 -6.39
CA GLU A 48 -15.75 -4.95 -6.14
C GLU A 48 -15.79 -5.70 -7.48
N PRO A 49 -14.91 -6.70 -7.72
CA PRO A 49 -13.89 -7.19 -6.80
C PRO A 49 -12.75 -6.18 -6.58
N ARG A 50 -12.17 -6.17 -5.38
CA ARG A 50 -10.98 -5.36 -5.07
C ARG A 50 -9.79 -5.84 -5.89
N VAL A 51 -9.40 -5.01 -6.86
CA VAL A 51 -8.23 -5.24 -7.70
C VAL A 51 -7.46 -3.93 -7.83
N ALA A 52 -6.15 -4.00 -7.60
CA ALA A 52 -5.26 -2.88 -7.90
C ALA A 52 -4.56 -3.07 -9.24
N ARG A 53 -4.05 -1.97 -9.79
CA ARG A 53 -3.25 -1.95 -11.02
C ARG A 53 -1.85 -1.49 -10.69
N LEU A 54 -0.86 -2.02 -11.40
CA LEU A 54 0.55 -1.71 -11.20
C LEU A 54 1.25 -1.61 -12.55
N THR A 55 2.21 -0.69 -12.64
CA THR A 55 3.09 -0.50 -13.78
C THR A 55 4.53 -0.31 -13.29
N VAL A 56 5.48 -0.94 -13.97
CA VAL A 56 6.92 -0.72 -13.78
C VAL A 56 7.56 -0.51 -15.14
N GLY A 57 8.36 0.55 -15.26
CA GLY A 57 9.06 0.92 -16.48
C GLY A 57 10.56 0.97 -16.27
N ILE A 58 11.30 0.47 -17.25
CA ILE A 58 12.77 0.48 -17.28
C ILE A 58 13.30 0.86 -18.66
N GLY A 59 14.52 1.40 -18.67
CA GLY A 59 15.29 1.60 -19.89
C GLY A 59 14.73 2.70 -20.79
N ALA A 60 14.23 3.80 -20.23
CA ALA A 60 13.83 4.97 -21.02
C ALA A 60 14.94 5.38 -22.01
N GLY A 61 14.57 5.52 -23.29
CA GLY A 61 15.51 5.83 -24.37
C GLY A 61 16.37 4.65 -24.85
N ASN A 62 16.20 3.45 -24.29
CA ASN A 62 16.81 2.21 -24.78
C ASN A 62 15.75 1.36 -25.51
N PRO A 63 15.98 0.91 -26.76
CA PRO A 63 15.10 0.00 -27.47
C PRO A 63 14.85 -1.35 -26.78
N GLU A 64 15.74 -1.76 -25.87
CA GLU A 64 15.60 -2.97 -25.05
C GLU A 64 14.85 -2.72 -23.73
N GLY A 65 14.46 -1.46 -23.46
CA GLY A 65 13.60 -1.10 -22.33
C GLY A 65 12.14 -1.48 -22.59
N GLY A 66 11.32 -1.33 -21.56
CA GLY A 66 9.90 -1.70 -21.63
C GLY A 66 9.10 -1.23 -20.44
N THR A 67 7.80 -1.19 -20.61
CA THR A 67 6.82 -0.88 -19.57
C THR A 67 5.91 -2.08 -19.36
N PHE A 68 5.86 -2.56 -18.12
CA PHE A 68 5.20 -3.79 -17.71
C PHE A 68 3.97 -3.44 -16.88
N HIS A 69 2.82 -4.03 -17.24
CA HIS A 69 1.57 -3.80 -16.53
C HIS A 69 1.06 -5.08 -15.86
N ALA A 70 0.57 -4.95 -14.64
CA ALA A 70 0.00 -6.05 -13.89
C ALA A 70 -1.24 -5.63 -13.10
N MET A 71 -2.13 -6.59 -12.87
CA MET A 71 -3.19 -6.51 -11.86
C MET A 71 -2.70 -7.16 -10.57
N VAL A 72 -3.08 -6.58 -9.43
CA VAL A 72 -2.85 -7.12 -8.09
C VAL A 72 -4.20 -7.50 -7.50
N PHE A 73 -4.33 -8.74 -7.07
CA PHE A 73 -5.59 -9.29 -6.58
C PHE A 73 -5.37 -10.17 -5.35
N GLU A 74 -6.42 -10.35 -4.54
CA GLU A 74 -6.41 -11.25 -3.39
C GLU A 74 -6.19 -12.70 -3.84
N ASN A 75 -5.38 -13.44 -3.11
CA ASN A 75 -5.08 -14.85 -3.30
C ASN A 75 -5.03 -15.56 -1.94
N GLU A 76 -5.07 -16.90 -1.90
CA GLU A 76 -5.18 -17.69 -0.66
C GLU A 76 -4.14 -17.30 0.42
N ASP A 77 -2.91 -16.98 0.01
CA ASP A 77 -1.80 -16.60 0.90
C ASP A 77 -1.54 -15.08 0.99
N GLY A 78 -2.52 -14.26 0.58
CA GLY A 78 -2.42 -12.80 0.57
C GLY A 78 -2.77 -12.22 -0.79
N HIS A 79 -1.77 -11.91 -1.61
CA HIS A 79 -2.00 -11.31 -2.93
C HIS A 79 -1.17 -11.98 -4.02
N ALA A 80 -1.61 -11.83 -5.26
CA ALA A 80 -0.92 -12.30 -6.45
C ALA A 80 -0.93 -11.24 -7.54
N PHE A 81 -0.07 -11.45 -8.54
CA PHE A 81 0.08 -10.58 -9.71
C PHE A 81 -0.28 -11.32 -10.98
N SER A 82 -0.92 -10.63 -11.91
CA SER A 82 -1.15 -11.13 -13.27
C SER A 82 -0.78 -10.05 -14.27
N LEU A 83 0.14 -10.37 -15.19
CA LEU A 83 0.46 -9.49 -16.31
C LEU A 83 -0.80 -9.26 -17.16
N THR A 84 -0.97 -8.02 -17.64
CA THR A 84 -2.13 -7.60 -18.43
C THR A 84 -1.68 -6.84 -19.69
N ASP A 85 -2.54 -6.86 -20.71
CA ASP A 85 -2.35 -6.08 -21.94
C ASP A 85 -2.85 -4.64 -21.80
N GLU A 86 -3.67 -4.34 -20.78
CA GLU A 86 -4.23 -3.00 -20.56
C GLU A 86 -3.22 -2.11 -19.82
N PRO A 87 -2.71 -1.03 -20.46
CA PRO A 87 -1.82 -0.10 -19.78
C PRO A 87 -2.55 0.63 -18.65
N PHE A 88 -1.85 0.86 -17.54
CA PHE A 88 -2.40 1.58 -16.40
C PHE A 88 -1.89 3.02 -16.32
N GLU A 89 -0.58 3.21 -16.15
CA GLU A 89 0.04 4.53 -16.02
C GLU A 89 1.34 4.61 -16.81
N GLN A 90 1.64 5.81 -17.32
CA GLN A 90 2.93 6.09 -17.93
C GLN A 90 3.93 6.46 -16.84
N VAL A 91 5.15 5.94 -16.94
CA VAL A 91 6.20 6.15 -15.93
C VAL A 91 7.49 6.65 -16.58
N PRO A 92 8.27 7.54 -15.93
CA PRO A 92 9.41 8.23 -16.56
C PRO A 92 10.46 7.31 -17.19
N GLU A 93 10.84 6.25 -16.49
CA GLU A 93 11.84 5.30 -16.96
C GLU A 93 11.27 4.24 -17.92
N GLY A 94 9.99 4.34 -18.29
CA GLY A 94 9.32 3.37 -19.16
C GLY A 94 9.72 3.44 -20.63
N GLY A 95 9.90 2.27 -21.23
CA GLY A 95 9.95 2.07 -22.69
C GLY A 95 8.54 1.89 -23.29
N PRO A 96 8.41 1.21 -24.45
CA PRO A 96 7.09 0.89 -24.99
C PRO A 96 6.27 0.02 -24.03
N ASP A 97 4.96 0.24 -23.99
CA ASP A 97 4.03 -0.62 -23.27
C ASP A 97 4.06 -2.04 -23.88
N LEU A 98 4.41 -3.02 -23.05
CA LEU A 98 4.48 -4.42 -23.45
C LEU A 98 3.13 -5.10 -23.21
N THR A 99 2.69 -5.94 -24.15
CA THR A 99 1.61 -6.90 -23.88
C THR A 99 2.04 -7.91 -22.82
N ALA A 100 1.09 -8.61 -22.20
CA ALA A 100 1.39 -9.65 -21.23
C ALA A 100 2.29 -10.76 -21.80
N ASP A 101 2.11 -11.13 -23.07
CA ASP A 101 2.96 -12.13 -23.73
C ASP A 101 4.36 -11.59 -24.04
N GLN A 102 4.49 -10.32 -24.45
CA GLN A 102 5.78 -9.68 -24.63
C GLN A 102 6.53 -9.55 -23.30
N ALA A 103 5.84 -9.15 -22.23
CA ALA A 103 6.36 -9.08 -20.88
C ALA A 103 6.86 -10.44 -20.39
N ARG A 104 6.09 -11.53 -20.60
CA ARG A 104 6.50 -12.92 -20.27
C ARG A 104 7.77 -13.36 -20.99
N ALA A 105 7.97 -12.90 -22.22
CA ALA A 105 9.14 -13.20 -23.02
C ALA A 105 10.34 -12.27 -22.76
N HIS A 106 10.14 -11.17 -22.01
CA HIS A 106 11.17 -10.16 -21.80
C HIS A 106 12.27 -10.63 -20.84
N ALA A 107 13.53 -10.39 -21.20
CA ALA A 107 14.69 -10.85 -20.42
C ALA A 107 14.73 -10.25 -19.00
N ASP A 108 14.26 -9.01 -18.85
CA ASP A 108 14.23 -8.30 -17.56
C ASP A 108 13.03 -8.61 -16.67
N LEU A 109 12.09 -9.49 -17.08
CA LEU A 109 10.93 -9.80 -16.24
C LEU A 109 11.30 -10.22 -14.80
N PRO A 110 12.36 -11.02 -14.55
CA PRO A 110 12.77 -11.33 -13.18
C PRO A 110 13.20 -10.09 -12.39
N PHE A 111 13.85 -9.12 -13.03
CA PHE A 111 14.21 -7.85 -12.41
C PHE A 111 12.95 -7.02 -12.09
N ILE A 112 11.97 -7.01 -12.99
CA ILE A 112 10.70 -6.33 -12.76
C ILE A 112 9.98 -6.90 -11.54
N TRP A 113 9.88 -8.23 -11.41
CA TRP A 113 9.25 -8.82 -10.22
C TRP A 113 10.00 -8.49 -8.93
N TRP A 114 11.32 -8.48 -8.99
CA TRP A 114 12.11 -8.03 -7.85
C TRP A 114 11.81 -6.57 -7.48
N VAL A 115 11.71 -5.65 -8.45
CA VAL A 115 11.28 -4.26 -8.19
C VAL A 115 9.90 -4.22 -7.54
N VAL A 116 8.94 -5.00 -8.05
CA VAL A 116 7.58 -5.09 -7.48
C VAL A 116 7.63 -5.56 -6.03
N ASP A 117 8.37 -6.61 -5.71
CA ASP A 117 8.54 -7.08 -4.34
C ASP A 117 9.09 -5.97 -3.43
N GLN A 118 10.12 -5.25 -3.90
CA GLN A 118 10.71 -4.15 -3.13
C GLN A 118 9.72 -3.00 -2.90
N VAL A 119 8.91 -2.64 -3.90
CA VAL A 119 7.87 -1.62 -3.78
C VAL A 119 6.79 -2.05 -2.79
N MET A 120 6.30 -3.29 -2.90
CA MET A 120 5.25 -3.83 -2.04
C MET A 120 5.68 -3.98 -0.58
N GLU A 121 6.98 -4.15 -0.32
CA GLU A 121 7.55 -4.24 1.02
C GLU A 121 7.86 -2.87 1.65
N ARG A 122 8.25 -1.87 0.85
CA ARG A 122 8.86 -0.62 1.36
C ARG A 122 8.05 0.64 1.10
N ASP A 123 7.19 0.67 0.09
CA ASP A 123 6.30 1.81 -0.11
C ASP A 123 5.12 1.71 0.87
N GLN A 124 5.06 2.62 1.84
CA GLN A 124 3.97 2.69 2.81
C GLN A 124 2.58 2.78 2.15
N ARG A 125 2.49 3.37 0.97
CA ARG A 125 1.24 3.49 0.21
C ARG A 125 0.86 2.16 -0.45
N ALA A 126 1.83 1.29 -0.75
CA ALA A 126 1.58 -0.07 -1.21
C ALA A 126 1.08 -0.95 -0.06
N LEU A 127 1.57 -0.74 1.17
CA LEU A 127 1.02 -1.39 2.36
C LEU A 127 -0.44 -0.98 2.60
N TRP A 128 -0.76 0.31 2.45
CA TRP A 128 -2.15 0.78 2.49
C TRP A 128 -3.02 0.10 1.43
N MET A 129 -2.59 0.12 0.16
CA MET A 129 -3.28 -0.59 -0.92
C MET A 129 -3.49 -2.08 -0.59
N ARG A 130 -2.49 -2.75 0.01
CA ARG A 130 -2.60 -4.16 0.40
C ARG A 130 -3.65 -4.38 1.50
N HIS A 131 -3.73 -3.50 2.50
CA HIS A 131 -4.78 -3.59 3.52
C HIS A 131 -6.18 -3.33 2.98
N TRP A 132 -6.30 -2.48 1.94
CA TRP A 132 -7.53 -2.35 1.18
C TRP A 132 -7.84 -3.65 0.41
N LEU A 133 -6.88 -4.14 -0.36
CA LEU A 133 -7.02 -5.32 -1.23
C LEU A 133 -7.49 -6.56 -0.46
N LEU A 134 -6.88 -6.81 0.70
CA LEU A 134 -7.16 -7.97 1.55
C LEU A 134 -8.33 -7.73 2.51
N GLY A 135 -8.89 -6.52 2.55
CA GLY A 135 -9.95 -6.17 3.50
C GLY A 135 -9.54 -6.36 4.95
N THR A 136 -8.29 -6.08 5.31
CA THR A 136 -7.73 -6.39 6.63
C THR A 136 -8.63 -5.86 7.75
N HIS A 137 -9.06 -6.76 8.64
CA HIS A 137 -9.87 -6.39 9.80
C HIS A 137 -9.02 -5.74 10.90
N CYS A 138 -9.65 -4.86 11.65
CA CYS A 138 -9.11 -4.30 12.89
C CYS A 138 -10.21 -4.25 13.96
N ILE A 139 -9.79 -4.24 15.22
CA ILE A 139 -10.64 -3.87 16.36
C ILE A 139 -10.43 -2.40 16.66
N GLN A 140 -11.51 -1.67 16.88
CA GLN A 140 -11.49 -0.26 17.25
C GLN A 140 -12.20 -0.09 18.59
N THR A 141 -11.77 0.86 19.41
CA THR A 141 -12.61 1.30 20.53
C THR A 141 -13.93 1.84 20.00
N ALA A 142 -15.01 1.71 20.76
CA ALA A 142 -16.33 2.14 20.31
C ALA A 142 -16.34 3.65 19.95
N GLU A 143 -15.59 4.45 20.71
CA GLU A 143 -15.42 5.89 20.50
C GLU A 143 -14.69 6.21 19.20
N VAL A 144 -13.65 5.45 18.83
CA VAL A 144 -12.95 5.57 17.54
C VAL A 144 -13.86 5.15 16.40
N PHE A 145 -14.53 4.00 16.53
CA PHE A 145 -15.42 3.47 15.50
C PHE A 145 -16.58 4.42 15.20
N ASP A 146 -17.15 5.05 16.25
CA ASP A 146 -18.23 6.03 16.12
C ASP A 146 -17.74 7.44 15.75
N LEU A 147 -16.44 7.60 15.42
CA LEU A 147 -15.80 8.87 15.06
C LEU A 147 -15.90 9.96 16.14
N ARG A 148 -16.03 9.56 17.41
CA ARG A 148 -16.10 10.46 18.58
C ARG A 148 -14.71 10.76 19.15
N GLU A 149 -13.74 9.90 18.90
CA GLU A 149 -12.34 10.09 19.32
C GLU A 149 -11.37 9.82 18.16
N PRO A 150 -10.25 10.55 18.09
CA PRO A 150 -9.20 10.23 17.14
C PRO A 150 -8.45 8.97 17.56
N ILE A 151 -7.78 8.33 16.59
CA ILE A 151 -6.87 7.21 16.88
C ILE A 151 -5.57 7.77 17.45
N LEU A 152 -5.20 7.39 18.66
CA LEU A 152 -3.98 7.84 19.34
C LEU A 152 -2.97 6.71 19.58
N LEU A 153 -3.43 5.46 19.49
CA LEU A 153 -2.61 4.26 19.57
C LEU A 153 -3.07 3.26 18.50
N ILE A 154 -2.10 2.71 17.78
CA ILE A 154 -2.26 1.55 16.89
C ILE A 154 -1.39 0.40 17.40
N SER A 155 -1.95 -0.80 17.42
CA SER A 155 -1.24 -2.03 17.81
C SER A 155 -1.40 -3.07 16.72
N HIS A 156 -0.30 -3.76 16.42
CA HIS A 156 -0.31 -4.99 15.65
C HIS A 156 -0.03 -6.12 16.62
N ASP A 157 -1.06 -6.87 17.01
CA ASP A 157 -0.96 -7.85 18.08
C ASP A 157 0.02 -8.98 17.74
N ALA A 158 0.74 -9.47 18.75
CA ALA A 158 1.71 -10.56 18.58
C ALA A 158 1.03 -11.90 18.31
N GLU A 159 -0.18 -12.10 18.85
CA GLU A 159 -0.92 -13.35 18.81
C GLU A 159 -2.07 -13.27 17.80
N GLY A 160 -1.82 -13.77 16.58
CA GLY A 160 -2.83 -13.80 15.53
C GLY A 160 -2.88 -12.55 14.64
N GLY A 161 -1.97 -11.58 14.85
CA GLY A 161 -1.73 -10.48 13.90
C GLY A 161 -2.88 -9.50 13.76
N LEU A 162 -3.74 -9.40 14.77
CA LEU A 162 -4.89 -8.52 14.73
C LEU A 162 -4.48 -7.06 14.96
N TRP A 163 -5.03 -6.16 14.15
CA TRP A 163 -4.82 -4.73 14.32
C TRP A 163 -5.80 -4.15 15.33
N GLN A 164 -5.33 -3.26 16.20
CA GLN A 164 -6.16 -2.55 17.17
C GLN A 164 -5.95 -1.04 17.07
N LEU A 165 -7.04 -0.27 17.04
CA LEU A 165 -7.04 1.18 16.96
C LEU A 165 -7.75 1.76 18.18
N ILE A 166 -7.01 2.55 18.98
CA ILE A 166 -7.43 2.99 20.30
C ILE A 166 -7.38 4.52 20.38
N GLY A 167 -8.44 5.09 20.96
CA GLY A 167 -8.56 6.53 21.20
C GLY A 167 -8.03 6.95 22.58
N THR A 168 -8.65 7.98 23.16
CA THR A 168 -8.37 8.40 24.54
C THR A 168 -9.03 7.46 25.54
N THR A 169 -10.22 6.97 25.21
CA THR A 169 -10.88 5.91 25.95
C THR A 169 -10.16 4.59 25.66
N ASN A 170 -9.61 3.98 26.71
CA ASN A 170 -8.89 2.70 26.62
C ASN A 170 -9.79 1.58 26.08
N ALA A 171 -9.16 0.55 25.50
CA ALA A 171 -9.85 -0.64 25.03
C ALA A 171 -10.59 -1.36 26.16
N ASP A 172 -11.82 -1.76 25.87
CA ASP A 172 -12.67 -2.55 26.75
C ASP A 172 -13.49 -3.58 25.94
N SER A 173 -14.45 -4.24 26.59
CA SER A 173 -15.29 -5.27 25.96
C SER A 173 -16.27 -4.74 24.89
N ARG A 174 -16.35 -3.42 24.68
CA ARG A 174 -17.23 -2.78 23.68
C ARG A 174 -16.53 -2.55 22.33
N GLY A 175 -15.32 -3.11 22.14
CA GLY A 175 -14.58 -3.03 20.89
C GLY A 175 -15.43 -3.45 19.68
N LYS A 176 -15.24 -2.76 18.56
CA LYS A 176 -15.96 -2.99 17.31
C LYS A 176 -15.01 -3.44 16.21
N ILE A 177 -15.49 -4.33 15.34
CA ILE A 177 -14.71 -4.80 14.18
C ILE A 177 -14.97 -3.87 13.00
N GLY A 178 -13.91 -3.39 12.38
CA GLY A 178 -13.94 -2.62 11.14
C GLY A 178 -12.85 -3.07 10.18
N HIS A 179 -12.70 -2.38 9.04
CA HIS A 179 -11.58 -2.58 8.12
C HIS A 179 -10.54 -1.49 8.31
N LEU A 180 -9.26 -1.87 8.28
CA LEU A 180 -8.14 -0.96 8.51
C LEU A 180 -8.10 0.16 7.46
N HIS A 181 -8.42 -0.13 6.21
CA HIS A 181 -8.40 0.87 5.14
C HIS A 181 -9.43 2.00 5.36
N HIS A 182 -10.60 1.73 5.94
CA HIS A 182 -11.57 2.79 6.29
C HIS A 182 -11.01 3.74 7.36
N ALA A 183 -10.22 3.22 8.29
CA ALA A 183 -9.54 4.07 9.28
C ALA A 183 -8.48 4.95 8.60
N VAL A 184 -7.71 4.41 7.65
CA VAL A 184 -6.72 5.18 6.87
C VAL A 184 -7.39 6.23 5.98
N ASP A 185 -8.55 5.94 5.39
CA ASP A 185 -9.33 6.93 4.63
C ASP A 185 -9.77 8.12 5.51
N THR A 186 -10.01 7.89 6.81
CA THR A 186 -10.36 8.94 7.78
C THR A 186 -9.13 9.67 8.30
N ASP A 187 -8.01 8.96 8.48
CA ASP A 187 -6.74 9.49 8.97
C ASP A 187 -5.56 8.92 8.16
N PRO A 188 -5.15 9.62 7.09
CA PRO A 188 -4.09 9.15 6.20
C PRO A 188 -2.72 8.97 6.87
N THR A 189 -2.48 9.62 8.02
CA THR A 189 -1.20 9.48 8.74
C THR A 189 -1.00 8.07 9.32
N LEU A 190 -2.06 7.24 9.37
CA LEU A 190 -1.94 5.82 9.72
C LEU A 190 -1.07 5.04 8.73
N ALA A 191 -1.00 5.47 7.46
CA ALA A 191 -0.15 4.83 6.45
C ALA A 191 1.32 4.78 6.87
N GLU A 192 1.77 5.73 7.69
CA GLU A 192 3.14 5.82 8.21
C GLU A 192 3.52 4.69 9.17
N VAL A 193 2.55 3.89 9.64
CA VAL A 193 2.73 2.85 10.67
C VAL A 193 2.06 1.51 10.32
N LEU A 194 1.61 1.32 9.08
CA LEU A 194 1.05 0.04 8.62
C LEU A 194 2.12 -1.06 8.43
N ASP A 195 3.39 -0.71 8.50
CA ASP A 195 4.54 -1.62 8.50
C ASP A 195 4.92 -2.11 9.91
N LEU A 196 4.15 -1.76 10.95
CA LEU A 196 4.41 -2.26 12.31
C LEU A 196 4.52 -3.80 12.30
N PRO A 197 5.61 -4.38 12.83
CA PRO A 197 5.69 -5.83 13.00
C PRO A 197 4.70 -6.32 14.06
N PRO A 198 4.29 -7.61 14.04
CA PRO A 198 3.53 -8.20 15.13
C PRO A 198 4.21 -7.94 16.50
N GLY A 199 3.41 -7.66 17.52
CA GLY A 199 3.84 -7.30 18.86
C GLY A 199 4.29 -5.85 19.04
N HIS A 200 4.19 -5.00 18.01
CA HIS A 200 4.57 -3.60 18.11
C HIS A 200 3.35 -2.68 18.20
N THR A 201 3.58 -1.49 18.73
CA THR A 201 2.59 -0.42 18.78
C THR A 201 3.17 0.89 18.27
N ALA A 202 2.31 1.83 17.93
CA ALA A 202 2.69 3.22 17.76
C ALA A 202 1.67 4.14 18.43
N THR A 203 2.16 5.24 19.01
CA THR A 203 1.35 6.24 19.69
C THR A 203 1.62 7.64 19.14
N ARG A 204 0.63 8.53 19.23
CA ARG A 204 0.80 9.96 18.98
C ARG A 204 -0.02 10.79 19.98
N PRO A 205 0.40 12.02 20.33
CA PRO A 205 -0.32 12.84 21.30
C PRO A 205 -1.63 13.46 20.75
N HIS A 206 -1.72 13.70 19.45
CA HIS A 206 -2.90 14.23 18.77
C HIS A 206 -2.85 13.93 17.27
N VAL A 207 -3.96 14.14 16.56
CA VAL A 207 -4.01 14.02 15.09
C VAL A 207 -2.96 14.94 14.45
N GLY A 208 -2.21 14.42 13.48
CA GLY A 208 -1.15 15.14 12.77
C GLY A 208 0.19 15.24 13.51
N ALA A 209 0.29 14.79 14.77
CA ALA A 209 1.59 14.61 15.41
C ALA A 209 2.29 13.34 14.88
N PRO A 210 3.64 13.32 14.83
CA PRO A 210 4.38 12.14 14.38
C PRO A 210 4.14 10.94 15.30
N TRP A 211 4.10 9.75 14.71
CA TRP A 211 3.99 8.50 15.43
C TRP A 211 5.29 8.13 16.15
N THR A 212 5.18 7.72 17.40
CA THR A 212 6.27 7.12 18.19
C THR A 212 6.04 5.62 18.26
N ARG A 213 7.01 4.83 17.78
CA ARG A 213 6.92 3.36 17.71
C ARG A 213 7.49 2.72 18.97
N HIS A 214 6.86 1.64 19.42
CA HIS A 214 7.25 0.89 20.61
C HIS A 214 7.22 -0.62 20.35
N HIS A 215 8.09 -1.35 21.05
CA HIS A 215 7.99 -2.80 21.17
C HIS A 215 7.07 -3.14 22.35
N GLY A 216 5.95 -3.83 22.09
CA GLY A 216 4.89 -4.07 23.07
C GLY A 216 3.99 -2.84 23.28
N TYR A 217 3.06 -2.97 24.24
CA TYR A 217 2.22 -1.86 24.67
C TYR A 217 3.03 -0.82 25.45
N PRO A 218 2.79 0.48 25.24
CA PRO A 218 3.43 1.53 26.03
C PRO A 218 3.03 1.41 27.51
N ALA A 219 3.97 1.74 28.39
CA ALA A 219 3.78 1.70 29.85
C ALA A 219 2.91 2.85 30.37
#